data_AF-A0A523YTB1-F1
#
_entry.id   AF-A0A523YTB1-F1
#
_cell.length_a   1.000
_cell.length_b   1.000
_cell.length_c   1.000
_cell.angle_alpha   90.00
_cell.angle_beta   90.00
_cell.angle_gamma   90.00
#
_symmetry.space_group_name_H-M   'P 1'
#
loop_
_entity.id
_entity.type
_entity.pdbx_description
1 polymer ?
#
loop_
_entity_poly.entity_id
_entity_poly.type
_entity_poly.pdbx_seq_one_letter_code
_entity_poly.pdbx_strand_id
1 'polypeptide(L)' 'MPGAVPRTSTYVLTNSTLSYALALADQGLEMSMAHNRALMRGLNIYKGKVSLKAVAEAFGMGYKEPQF' A
#
# COMPACT_ATOMS: atom_id res chain seq x y z
N MET A 1 19.54 13.13 0.14
CA MET A 1 18.39 12.26 -0.16
C MET A 1 18.64 10.86 0.42
N PRO A 2 17.61 10.09 0.80
CA PRO A 2 17.75 8.75 1.40
C PRO A 2 18.62 7.78 0.58
N GLY A 3 18.59 7.90 -0.75
CA GLY A 3 19.41 7.06 -1.65
C GLY A 3 20.92 7.21 -1.48
N ALA A 4 21.42 8.30 -0.86
CA ALA A 4 22.84 8.50 -0.61
C ALA A 4 23.37 7.69 0.59
N VAL A 5 22.48 7.19 1.45
CA VAL A 5 22.81 6.44 2.67
C VAL A 5 22.04 5.13 2.73
N PRO A 6 22.25 4.22 1.75
CA PRO A 6 21.39 3.05 1.54
C PRO A 6 21.32 2.14 2.76
N ARG A 7 22.44 1.90 3.46
CA ARG A 7 22.46 1.06 4.67
C ARG A 7 21.49 1.59 5.73
N THR A 8 21.59 2.86 6.09
CA THR A 8 20.72 3.48 7.10
C THR A 8 19.28 3.58 6.63
N SER A 9 19.06 4.01 5.38
CA SER A 9 17.70 4.16 4.84
C SER A 9 16.97 2.85 4.67
N THR A 10 17.67 1.75 4.32
CA THR A 10 17.08 0.41 4.30
C THR A 10 16.60 0.02 5.69
N TYR A 11 17.44 0.11 6.73
CA TYR A 11 17.01 -0.25 8.09
C TYR A 11 15.78 0.55 8.55
N VAL A 12 15.75 1.86 8.29
CA VAL A 12 14.62 2.73 8.67
C VAL A 12 13.35 2.35 7.91
N LEU A 13 13.45 2.12 6.60
CA LEU A 13 12.30 1.74 5.77
C LEU A 13 11.76 0.39 6.20
N THR A 14 12.62 -0.63 6.31
CA THR A 14 12.21 -2.00 6.66
C THR A 14 11.64 -2.07 8.06
N ASN A 15 12.20 -1.34 9.04
CA ASN A 15 11.61 -1.31 10.38
C ASN A 15 10.19 -0.72 10.39
N SER A 16 9.89 0.20 9.47
CA SER A 16 8.55 0.79 9.35
C SER A 16 7.57 -0.09 8.55
N THR A 17 8.07 -0.88 7.59
CA THR A 17 7.22 -1.67 6.68
C THR A 17 7.06 -3.14 7.07
N LEU A 18 7.96 -3.68 7.91
CA LEU A 18 8.00 -5.11 8.23
C LEU A 18 6.70 -5.63 8.85
N SER A 19 6.07 -4.86 9.75
CA SER A 19 4.80 -5.26 10.37
C SER A 19 3.66 -5.42 9.35
N TYR A 20 3.60 -4.54 8.34
CA TYR A 20 2.63 -4.65 7.25
C TYR A 20 2.93 -5.83 6.33
N ALA A 21 4.21 -6.08 6.06
CA ALA A 21 4.63 -7.23 5.24
C ALA A 21 4.27 -8.56 5.89
N LEU A 22 4.47 -8.69 7.21
CA LEU A 22 4.08 -9.86 7.98
C LEU A 22 2.56 -10.04 7.98
N ALA A 23 1.78 -8.98 8.24
CA ALA A 23 0.32 -9.07 8.21
C ALA A 23 -0.19 -9.58 6.85
N LEU A 24 0.34 -9.04 5.74
CA LEU A 24 0.01 -9.47 4.39
C LEU A 24 0.38 -10.93 4.12
N ALA A 25 1.53 -11.38 4.63
CA ALA A 25 1.98 -12.76 4.47
C ALA A 25 1.13 -13.75 5.26
N ASP A 26 0.75 -13.39 6.49
CA ASP A 26 0.02 -14.28 7.40
C ASP A 26 -1.48 -14.35 7.10
N GLN A 27 -2.10 -13.21 6.78
CA GLN A 27 -3.56 -13.08 6.66
C GLN A 27 -4.04 -12.98 5.21
N GLY A 28 -3.11 -12.77 4.27
CA GLY A 28 -3.45 -12.46 2.88
C GLY A 28 -3.98 -11.04 2.71
N LEU A 29 -4.24 -10.68 1.44
CA LEU A 29 -4.57 -9.31 1.05
C LEU A 29 -5.90 -8.82 1.62
N GLU A 30 -6.99 -9.54 1.37
CA GLU A 30 -8.36 -9.07 1.66
C GLU A 30 -8.55 -8.88 3.17
N MET A 31 -8.14 -9.88 3.97
CA MET A 31 -8.20 -9.81 5.43
C MET A 31 -7.31 -8.69 5.99
N SER A 32 -6.07 -8.54 5.51
CA SER A 32 -5.17 -7.48 5.98
C SER A 32 -5.72 -6.09 5.67
N MET A 33 -6.35 -5.90 4.51
CA MET A 33 -6.94 -4.62 4.10
C MET A 33 -8.19 -4.28 4.92
N ALA A 34 -9.00 -5.28 5.27
CA ALA A 34 -10.18 -5.08 6.13
C ALA A 34 -9.80 -4.69 7.57
N HIS A 35 -8.74 -5.29 8.13
CA HIS A 35 -8.33 -5.06 9.52
C HIS A 35 -7.37 -3.87 9.71
N ASN A 36 -6.64 -3.45 8.67
CA ASN A 36 -5.65 -2.39 8.75
C ASN A 36 -6.00 -1.19 7.85
N ARG A 37 -6.63 -0.17 8.46
CA ARG A 37 -7.02 1.05 7.76
C ARG A 37 -5.84 1.82 7.15
N ALA A 38 -4.65 1.74 7.75
CA ALA A 38 -3.46 2.40 7.20
C ALA A 38 -3.00 1.70 5.92
N LEU A 39 -3.03 0.36 5.90
CA LEU A 39 -2.72 -0.44 4.72
C LEU A 39 -3.74 -0.20 3.59
N MET A 40 -5.04 -0.15 3.90
CA MET A 40 -6.10 0.14 2.93
C MET A 40 -5.86 1.48 2.22
N ARG A 41 -5.52 2.53 2.98
CA ARG A 41 -5.22 3.86 2.41
C ARG A 41 -4.04 3.87 1.44
N GLY A 42 -3.14 2.88 1.52
CA GLY A 42 -2.02 2.71 0.61
C GLY A 42 -2.37 2.02 -0.72
N LEU A 43 -3.58 1.51 -0.88
CA LEU A 43 -3.97 0.73 -2.05
C LEU A 43 -4.27 1.63 -3.27
N ASN A 44 -3.51 1.43 -4.34
CA ASN A 44 -3.64 2.21 -5.57
C ASN A 44 -4.41 1.49 -6.68
N ILE A 45 -4.22 0.17 -6.82
CA ILE A 45 -4.82 -0.65 -7.87
C ILE A 45 -5.29 -1.96 -7.25
N TYR A 46 -6.50 -2.38 -7.61
CA TYR A 46 -7.03 -3.69 -7.23
C TYR A 46 -7.84 -4.30 -8.37
N LYS A 47 -7.54 -5.57 -8.69
CA LYS A 47 -8.20 -6.32 -9.78
C LYS A 47 -8.31 -5.53 -11.10
N GLY A 48 -7.23 -4.83 -11.48
CA GLY A 48 -7.14 -4.04 -12.71
C GLY A 48 -7.90 -2.71 -12.71
N LYS A 49 -8.34 -2.22 -11.54
CA LYS A 49 -9.05 -0.94 -11.38
C LYS A 49 -8.29 -0.02 -10.42
N VAL A 50 -8.32 1.29 -10.69
CA VAL A 50 -7.69 2.30 -9.83
C VAL A 50 -8.56 2.52 -8.60
N SER A 51 -8.01 2.27 -7.42
CA SER A 51 -8.67 2.37 -6.12
C SER A 51 -8.26 3.61 -5.32
N LEU A 52 -7.30 4.40 -5.81
CA LEU A 52 -6.95 5.68 -5.22
C LEU A 52 -7.52 6.83 -6.05
N LYS A 53 -8.45 7.58 -5.47
CA LYS A 53 -9.16 8.68 -6.15
C LYS A 53 -8.19 9.74 -6.73
N ALA A 54 -7.16 10.12 -5.98
CA ALA A 54 -6.18 11.10 -6.43
C ALA A 54 -5.42 10.67 -7.70
N VAL A 55 -5.12 9.37 -7.83
CA VAL A 55 -4.46 8.82 -9.03
C VAL A 55 -5.42 8.78 -10.20
N ALA A 56 -6.67 8.37 -9.96
CA ALA A 56 -7.71 8.38 -10.99
C ALA A 56 -7.93 9.78 -11.57
N GLU A 57 -8.01 10.80 -10.71
CA GLU A 57 -8.16 12.21 -11.12
C GLU A 57 -6.93 12.73 -11.86
N ALA A 58 -5.72 12.46 -11.37
CA ALA A 58 -4.48 12.94 -11.97
C ALA A 58 -4.26 12.41 -13.40
N PHE A 59 -4.73 11.20 -13.70
CA PHE A 59 -4.52 10.55 -15.00
C PHE A 59 -5.80 10.41 -15.84
N GLY A 60 -6.92 11.00 -15.43
CA GLY A 60 -8.20 10.90 -16.14
C GLY A 60 -8.74 9.47 -16.25
N MET A 61 -8.42 8.61 -15.28
CA MET A 61 -8.82 7.21 -15.24
C MET A 61 -10.09 6.99 -14.42
N GLY A 62 -10.76 5.86 -14.61
CA GLY A 62 -11.93 5.48 -13.80
C GLY A 62 -11.53 5.06 -12.38
N TYR A 63 -12.09 5.72 -11.37
CA TYR A 63 -12.02 5.31 -9.96
C TYR A 63 -13.01 4.18 -9.67
N LYS A 64 -12.56 3.14 -8.96
CA LYS A 64 -13.43 2.11 -8.39
C LYS A 64 -13.06 1.87 -6.93
N GLU A 65 -14.05 2.02 -6.06
CA GLU A 65 -13.88 1.69 -4.65
C GLU A 65 -13.62 0.18 -4.49
N PRO A 66 -12.54 -0.21 -3.78
CA PRO A 66 -12.22 -1.61 -3.55
C PRO A 66 -13.16 -2.19 -2.48
N GLN A 67 -13.73 -3.36 -2.74
CA GLN A 67 -14.52 -4.13 -1.77
C GLN A 67 -13.63 -5.24 -1.21
N PHE A 68 -13.45 -5.23 0.12
CA PHE A 68 -12.74 -6.21 0.93
C PHE A 68 -13.67 -6.72 2.03
#